data_AF-A0A519T0C6-F1
#
_entry.id   AF-A0A519T0C6-F1
#
_cell.length_a   1.000
_cell.length_b   1.000
_cell.length_c   1.000
_cell.angle_alpha   90.00
_cell.angle_beta   90.00
_cell.angle_gamma   90.00
#
_symmetry.space_group_name_H-M   'P 1'
#
loop_
_entity.id
_entity.type
_entity.pdbx_description
1 polymer ?
#
loop_
_entity_poly.entity_id
_entity_poly.type
_entity_poly.pdbx_seq_one_letter_code
_entity_poly.pdbx_strand_id
1 'polypeptide(L)' 'MTTYLALHYWAGSGREFEPLLPLLPPGSQLLAPDLPGFGSQAAPAGFDYSVASYADWVAQYVQDNQLTDYHIIG' A
#
# COMPACT_ATOMS: atom_id res chain seq x y z
N MET A 1 -5.71 -15.05 9.44
CA MET A 1 -4.45 -14.38 9.08
C MET A 1 -4.79 -12.92 8.93
N THR A 2 -4.21 -12.05 9.75
CA THR A 2 -4.49 -10.61 9.71
C THR A 2 -3.62 -9.96 8.65
N THR A 3 -4.23 -9.19 7.75
CA THR A 3 -3.51 -8.45 6.71
C THR A 3 -3.44 -6.97 7.07
N TYR A 4 -2.24 -6.41 7.00
CA TYR A 4 -1.98 -4.98 7.14
C TYR A 4 -1.61 -4.42 5.77
N LEU A 5 -2.39 -3.46 5.28
CA LEU A 5 -2.09 -2.68 4.08
C LEU A 5 -1.47 -1.34 4.51
N ALA A 6 -0.19 -1.17 4.25
CA ALA A 6 0.57 0.00 4.65
C ALA A 6 0.74 0.97 3.48
N LEU A 7 0.29 2.22 3.67
CA LEU A 7 0.35 3.28 2.67
C LEU A 7 1.37 4.32 3.13
N HIS A 8 2.43 4.51 2.35
CA HIS A 8 3.48 5.47 2.70
C HIS A 8 3.05 6.92 2.44
N TYR A 9 3.74 7.87 3.08
CA TYR A 9 3.51 9.30 2.87
C TYR A 9 4.13 9.81 1.56
N TRP A 10 3.94 11.08 1.25
CA TRP A 10 4.49 11.73 0.06
C TRP A 10 6.00 11.48 -0.13
N ALA A 11 6.42 11.10 -1.35
CA ALA A 11 7.82 10.81 -1.68
C ALA A 11 8.47 9.63 -0.90
N GLY A 12 7.66 8.81 -0.23
CA GLY A 12 8.11 7.63 0.47
C GLY A 12 8.18 6.36 -0.39
N SER A 13 8.32 5.23 0.31
CA SER A 13 8.26 3.88 -0.27
C SER A 13 7.65 2.90 0.74
N GLY A 14 7.01 1.84 0.24
CA GLY A 14 6.53 0.74 1.07
C GLY A 14 7.62 0.08 1.93
N ARG A 15 8.90 0.19 1.52
CA ARG A 15 10.04 -0.31 2.30
C ARG A 15 10.16 0.31 3.69
N GLU A 16 9.60 1.51 3.89
CA GLU A 16 9.58 2.18 5.19
C GLU A 16 8.86 1.36 6.28
N PHE A 17 7.98 0.44 5.87
CA PHE A 17 7.23 -0.43 6.77
C PHE A 17 7.91 -1.79 7.03
N GLU A 18 9.01 -2.13 6.36
CA GLU A 18 9.76 -3.38 6.62
C GLU A 18 10.13 -3.57 8.11
N PRO A 19 10.52 -2.53 8.87
CA PRO A 19 10.80 -2.67 10.30
C PRO A 19 9.59 -3.06 11.15
N LEU A 20 8.35 -2.99 10.63
CA LEU A 20 7.16 -3.45 11.34
C LEU A 20 7.00 -4.98 11.31
N LEU A 21 7.54 -5.67 10.30
CA LEU A 21 7.42 -7.13 10.16
C LEU A 21 7.68 -7.91 11.46
N PRO A 22 8.77 -7.66 12.22
CA PRO A 22 9.02 -8.37 13.49
C PRO A 22 8.08 -7.99 14.64
N LEU A 23 7.32 -6.89 14.51
CA LEU A 23 6.42 -6.39 15.55
C LEU A 23 4.96 -6.83 15.34
N LEU A 24 4.63 -7.34 14.15
CA LEU A 24 3.28 -7.79 13.85
C LEU A 24 2.96 -9.12 14.56
N PRO A 25 1.67 -9.37 14.88
CA PRO A 25 1.25 -10.64 15.44
C PRO A 25 1.71 -11.83 14.57
N PRO A 26 2.10 -12.96 15.16
CA PRO A 26 2.54 -14.13 14.40
C PRO A 26 1.53 -14.56 13.33
N GLY A 27 2.02 -14.83 12.12
CA GLY A 27 1.18 -15.22 11.00
C GLY A 27 0.36 -14.08 10.39
N SER A 28 0.73 -12.82 10.64
CA SER A 28 0.20 -11.66 9.91
C SER A 28 0.89 -11.49 8.56
N GLN A 29 0.20 -10.85 7.63
CA GLN A 29 0.74 -10.41 6.33
C GLN A 29 0.87 -8.90 6.33
N LEU A 30 2.01 -8.38 5.86
CA LEU A 30 2.20 -6.96 5.58
C LEU A 30 2.30 -6.75 4.07
N LEU A 31 1.39 -5.95 3.53
CA LEU A 31 1.41 -5.49 2.15
C LEU A 31 1.72 -3.99 2.18
N ALA A 32 2.87 -3.59 1.65
CA ALA A 32 3.30 -2.21 1.61
C ALA A 32 3.70 -1.84 0.16
N PRO A 33 2.74 -1.57 -0.73
CA PRO A 33 3.06 -1.17 -2.09
C PRO A 33 3.67 0.23 -2.14
N ASP A 34 4.50 0.48 -3.16
CA ASP A 34 4.83 1.85 -3.56
C ASP A 34 3.62 2.46 -4.30
N LEU A 35 3.24 3.68 -3.93
CA LEU A 35 2.15 4.41 -4.57
C LEU A 35 2.58 4.96 -5.94
N PRO A 36 1.66 5.16 -6.89
CA PRO A 36 1.94 5.72 -8.21
C PRO A 36 2.86 6.95 -8.18
N GLY A 37 4.01 6.83 -8.85
CA GLY A 37 5.00 7.89 -8.99
C GLY A 37 6.06 7.93 -7.89
N PHE A 38 6.04 7.00 -6.93
CA PHE A 38 6.97 6.93 -5.81
C PHE A 38 7.64 5.56 -5.70
N GLY A 39 8.73 5.52 -4.92
CA GLY A 39 9.55 4.32 -4.77
C GLY A 39 9.92 3.70 -6.12
N SER A 40 9.50 2.46 -6.32
CA SER A 40 9.67 1.68 -7.54
C SER A 40 8.41 1.64 -8.44
N GLN A 41 7.29 2.25 -8.01
CA GLN A 41 6.04 2.23 -8.76
C GLN A 41 5.95 3.44 -9.70
N ALA A 42 6.05 3.17 -11.00
CA ALA A 42 5.80 4.18 -12.02
C ALA A 42 4.34 4.66 -11.95
N ALA A 43 4.15 5.97 -12.17
CA ALA A 43 2.81 6.53 -12.33
C ALA A 43 2.20 6.07 -13.66
N PRO A 44 0.94 5.62 -13.68
CA PRO A 44 0.22 5.35 -14.92
C PRO A 44 0.18 6.58 -15.85
N ALA A 45 0.04 6.35 -17.15
CA ALA A 45 -0.13 7.45 -18.10
C ALA A 45 -1.41 8.24 -17.78
N GLY A 46 -1.28 9.56 -17.67
CA GLY A 46 -2.41 10.44 -17.35
C GLY A 46 -2.81 10.46 -15.87
N PHE A 47 -2.01 9.88 -14.97
CA PHE A 47 -2.25 9.97 -13.53
C PHE A 47 -2.13 11.41 -13.05
N ASP A 48 -3.19 11.95 -12.45
CA ASP A 48 -3.29 13.37 -12.08
C ASP A 48 -2.79 13.69 -10.66
N TYR A 49 -2.30 12.68 -9.93
CA TYR A 49 -1.80 12.79 -8.56
C TYR A 49 -2.83 13.32 -7.55
N SER A 50 -4.13 13.30 -7.89
CA SER A 50 -5.18 13.66 -6.97
C SER A 50 -5.39 12.58 -5.91
N VAL A 51 -5.95 12.95 -4.76
CA VAL A 51 -6.36 12.00 -3.73
C VAL A 51 -7.34 10.97 -4.31
N ALA A 52 -8.22 11.37 -5.23
CA ALA A 52 -9.16 10.47 -5.89
C ALA A 52 -8.44 9.40 -6.73
N SER A 53 -7.48 9.80 -7.57
CA SER A 53 -6.69 8.85 -8.37
C SER A 53 -5.88 7.89 -7.52
N TYR A 54 -5.33 8.35 -6.38
CA TYR A 54 -4.68 7.46 -5.43
C TYR A 54 -5.66 6.51 -4.74
N ALA A 55 -6.85 6.98 -4.36
CA ALA A 55 -7.87 6.13 -3.76
C ALA A 55 -8.34 5.03 -4.74
N ASP A 56 -8.57 5.38 -6.01
CA ASP A 56 -8.94 4.42 -7.06
C ASP A 56 -7.83 3.39 -7.28
N TRP A 57 -6.57 3.83 -7.30
CA TRP A 57 -5.43 2.93 -7.43
C TRP A 57 -5.31 1.96 -6.24
N VAL A 58 -5.46 2.45 -5.00
CA VAL A 58 -5.44 1.61 -3.80
C VAL A 58 -6.63 0.64 -3.80
N ALA A 59 -7.81 1.10 -4.22
CA ALA A 59 -8.98 0.24 -4.34
C ALA A 59 -8.74 -0.89 -5.36
N GLN A 60 -8.12 -0.59 -6.50
CA GLN A 60 -7.74 -1.61 -7.48
C GLN A 60 -6.70 -2.57 -6.91
N TYR A 61 -5.68 -2.08 -6.22
CA TYR A 61 -4.68 -2.92 -5.55
C TYR A 61 -5.31 -3.89 -4.55
N VAL A 62 -6.29 -3.41 -3.76
CA VAL A 62 -7.09 -4.24 -2.84
C VAL A 62 -7.84 -5.35 -3.59
N GLN A 63 -8.47 -5.04 -4.72
CA GLN A 63 -9.18 -6.03 -5.54
C GLN A 63 -8.23 -7.05 -6.17
N ASP A 64 -7.10 -6.61 -6.72
CA ASP A 64 -6.10 -7.46 -7.38
C ASP A 64 -5.47 -8.46 -6.40
N ASN A 65 -5.29 -8.04 -5.13
CA ASN A 65 -4.80 -8.90 -4.06
C ASN A 65 -5.92 -9.66 -3.33
N GLN A 66 -7.18 -9.52 -3.78
CA GLN A 66 -8.35 -10.20 -3.24
C GLN A 66 -8.53 -9.98 -1.72
N LEU A 67 -8.21 -8.77 -1.24
CA LEU A 67 -8.27 -8.45 0.18
C LEU A 67 -9.71 -8.22 0.61
N THR A 68 -10.19 -9.03 1.54
CA THR A 68 -11.59 -8.99 2.04
C THR A 68 -11.69 -8.58 3.51
N ASP A 69 -10.63 -8.77 4.29
CA ASP A 69 -10.50 -8.34 5.68
C ASP A 69 -9.05 -7.87 5.91
N TYR A 70 -8.88 -6.58 6.19
CA TYR A 70 -7.55 -5.97 6.35
C TYR A 70 -7.63 -4.68 7.17
N HIS A 71 -6.50 -4.31 7.76
CA HIS A 71 -6.31 -3.02 8.42
C HIS A 71 -5.43 -2.13 7.55
N ILE A 72 -5.84 -0.87 7.38
CA ILE A 72 -5.01 0.15 6.72
C ILE A 72 -4.16 0.84 7.78
N ILE A 73 -2.87 1.02 7.50
CA ILE A 73 -1.94 1.82 8.29
C ILE A 73 -1.23 2.84 7.39
N GLY A 74 -1.05 4.06 7.86
CA GLY A 74 -0.45 5.17 7.10
C GLY A 74 -0.38 6.43 7.93
#